data_AF-A0A7R9PDM9-F1
#
_entry.id   AF-A0A7R9PDM9-F1
#
_cell.length_a   1.000
_cell.length_b   1.000
_cell.length_c   1.000
_cell.angle_alpha   90.00
_cell.angle_beta   90.00
_cell.angle_gamma   90.00
#
_symmetry.space_group_name_H-M   'P 1'
#
loop_
_entity.id
_entity.type
_entity.pdbx_description
1 polymer ?
#
loop_
_entity_poly.entity_id
_entity_poly.type
_entity_poly.pdbx_seq_one_letter_code
_entity_poly.pdbx_strand_id
1 'polypeptide(L)'
;MLSPSTSGLFQRAISQSGSALNPSAYVDTASAQTRAQQLTQLLGYSAEYNNDIYNFLMGASSENITIQQSNVTTERRASEGLAFVPTAEKETGSGGEVFLPASPLEILKSGNFTRVPYIISRSLHNWLLLDRRKVFGAAHADDLGYLFTISPDHEELESNSTELTTVDRLVTLWTNFAKSQDLGEGLNLTWDPVEESKQTYLDINTNLSVHNLLELHPERRAVWDALYSNVDN
;
A
#
# COMPACT_ATOMS: atom_id res chain seq x y z
N MET A 1 3.40 11.98 -2.17
CA MET A 1 2.27 12.44 -3.02
C MET A 1 1.21 13.17 -2.22
N LEU A 2 0.63 12.54 -1.18
CA LEU A 2 -0.46 13.14 -0.39
C LEU A 2 0.01 14.19 0.63
N SER A 3 1.20 13.98 1.22
CA SER A 3 1.77 14.93 2.17
C SER A 3 2.35 16.16 1.46
N PRO A 4 2.01 17.40 1.88
CA PRO A 4 2.61 18.62 1.36
C PRO A 4 4.13 18.68 1.54
N SER A 5 4.68 18.13 2.63
CA SER A 5 6.13 18.15 2.92
C SER A 5 6.96 17.36 1.91
N THR A 6 6.32 16.41 1.21
CA THR A 6 6.97 15.60 0.17
C THR A 6 6.95 16.24 -1.21
N SER A 7 6.38 17.44 -1.36
CA SER A 7 6.26 18.11 -2.66
C SER A 7 7.64 18.46 -3.23
N GLY A 8 7.85 18.16 -4.51
CA GLY A 8 9.11 18.41 -5.21
C GLY A 8 10.24 17.40 -4.92
N LEU A 9 10.08 16.47 -3.97
CA LEU A 9 11.14 15.51 -3.60
C LEU A 9 11.27 14.32 -4.56
N PHE A 10 10.26 14.08 -5.40
CA PHE A 10 10.24 13.00 -6.38
C PHE A 10 9.48 13.45 -7.63
N GLN A 11 9.79 12.80 -8.76
CA GLN A 11 9.20 13.17 -10.05
C GLN A 11 8.18 12.13 -10.55
N ARG A 12 8.19 10.92 -9.98
CA ARG A 12 7.38 9.76 -10.39
C ARG A 12 7.14 8.84 -9.19
N ALA A 13 6.08 8.05 -9.24
CA ALA A 13 5.78 7.08 -8.19
C ALA A 13 5.31 5.74 -8.78
N ILE A 14 5.62 4.65 -8.08
CA ILE A 14 5.06 3.32 -8.33
C ILE A 14 4.52 2.80 -7.00
N SER A 15 3.28 2.32 -6.98
CA SER A 15 2.73 1.60 -5.84
C SER A 15 2.43 0.16 -6.23
N GLN A 16 3.11 -0.78 -5.57
CA GLN A 16 2.96 -2.22 -5.80
C GLN A 16 2.07 -2.83 -4.72
N SER A 17 0.92 -3.38 -5.14
CA SER A 17 0.00 -4.10 -4.26
C SER A 17 -0.46 -3.32 -3.01
N GLY A 18 -0.52 -1.99 -3.10
CA GLY A 18 -0.86 -1.12 -1.98
C GLY A 18 -1.43 0.24 -2.41
N SER A 19 -2.18 0.88 -1.52
CA SER A 19 -2.69 2.24 -1.70
C SER A 19 -2.98 2.85 -0.32
N ALA A 20 -2.86 4.18 -0.20
CA ALA A 20 -3.29 4.90 0.99
C ALA A 20 -4.81 4.79 1.26
N LEU A 21 -5.59 4.37 0.25
CA LEU A 21 -7.01 4.06 0.38
C LEU A 21 -7.28 2.63 0.87
N ASN A 22 -6.24 1.81 1.07
CA ASN A 22 -6.43 0.50 1.69
C ASN A 22 -6.94 0.69 3.12
N PRO A 23 -8.07 0.07 3.51
CA PRO A 23 -8.62 0.30 4.84
C PRO A 23 -7.74 -0.18 6.00
N SER A 24 -6.70 -1.00 5.75
CA SER A 24 -5.70 -1.38 6.77
C SER A 24 -4.50 -0.42 6.81
N ALA A 25 -4.42 0.59 5.94
CA ALA A 25 -3.29 1.53 5.84
C ALA A 25 -3.55 2.89 6.52
N TYR A 26 -4.74 3.11 7.07
CA TYR A 26 -5.12 4.35 7.74
C TYR A 26 -6.11 4.06 8.87
N VAL A 27 -6.08 4.90 9.90
CA VAL A 27 -7.05 4.91 11.00
C VAL A 27 -7.44 6.35 11.35
N ASP A 28 -8.69 6.59 11.72
CA ASP A 28 -9.09 7.92 12.20
C ASP A 28 -8.44 8.26 13.56
N THR A 29 -8.38 9.54 13.87
CA THR A 29 -7.65 10.04 15.05
C THR A 29 -8.24 9.54 16.37
N ALA A 30 -9.56 9.33 16.46
CA ALA A 30 -10.22 8.87 17.69
C ALA A 30 -9.91 7.39 17.95
N SER A 31 -9.95 6.58 16.90
CA SER A 31 -9.51 5.18 16.94
C SER A 31 -8.02 5.06 17.28
N ALA A 32 -7.16 5.93 16.72
CA ALA A 32 -5.74 5.96 17.06
C ALA A 32 -5.51 6.25 18.56
N GLN A 33 -6.23 7.23 19.12
CA GLN A 33 -6.19 7.56 20.55
C GLN A 33 -6.66 6.40 21.43
N THR A 34 -7.76 5.75 21.04
CA THR A 34 -8.30 4.58 21.75
C THR A 34 -7.29 3.44 21.79
N ARG A 35 -6.61 3.17 20.66
CA ARG A 35 -5.57 2.15 20.58
C ARG A 35 -4.34 2.49 21.43
N ALA A 36 -3.96 3.76 21.51
CA ALA A 36 -2.88 4.21 22.38
C ALA A 36 -3.23 4.02 23.87
N GLN A 37 -4.47 4.34 24.28
CA GLN A 37 -4.97 4.06 25.64
C GLN A 37 -4.98 2.57 25.96
N GLN A 38 -5.43 1.74 25.02
CA GLN A 38 -5.44 0.29 25.20
C GLN A 38 -4.02 -0.26 25.38
N LEU A 39 -3.04 0.26 24.62
CA LEU A 39 -1.64 -0.14 24.78
C LEU A 39 -1.11 0.20 26.18
N THR A 40 -1.42 1.38 26.72
CA THR A 40 -0.99 1.69 28.10
C THR A 40 -1.62 0.73 29.10
N GLN A 41 -2.91 0.38 28.92
CA GLN A 41 -3.60 -0.59 29.80
C GLN A 41 -2.93 -1.97 29.75
N LEU A 42 -2.56 -2.44 28.56
CA LEU A 42 -1.81 -3.69 28.37
C LEU A 42 -0.42 -3.66 29.01
N LEU A 43 0.17 -2.47 29.13
CA LEU A 43 1.43 -2.22 29.85
C LEU A 43 1.23 -1.99 31.36
N GLY A 44 0.01 -2.13 31.86
CA GLY A 44 -0.31 -1.99 33.29
C GLY A 44 -0.58 -0.56 33.75
N TYR A 45 -0.84 0.38 32.83
CA TYR A 45 -1.12 1.78 33.12
C TYR A 45 -2.44 2.26 32.51
N SER A 46 -3.35 2.76 33.36
CA SER A 46 -4.60 3.38 32.90
C SER A 46 -4.41 4.88 32.79
N ALA A 47 -4.21 5.37 31.57
CA ALA A 47 -4.11 6.81 31.29
C ALA A 47 -5.50 7.43 31.16
N GLU A 48 -5.70 8.62 31.73
CA GLU A 48 -6.95 9.41 31.56
C GLU A 48 -6.81 10.46 30.45
N TYR A 49 -5.63 11.07 30.32
CA TYR A 49 -5.38 12.15 29.35
C TYR A 49 -4.25 11.83 28.37
N ASN A 50 -4.25 12.49 27.21
CA ASN A 50 -3.22 12.27 26.17
C ASN A 50 -1.78 12.53 26.67
N ASN A 51 -1.59 13.50 27.57
CA ASN A 51 -0.27 13.77 28.15
C ASN A 51 0.21 12.61 29.04
N ASP A 52 -0.71 11.92 29.73
CA ASP A 52 -0.37 10.77 30.57
C ASP A 52 0.08 9.59 29.71
N ILE A 53 -0.63 9.35 28.60
CA ILE A 53 -0.25 8.36 27.59
C ILE A 53 1.18 8.63 27.12
N TYR A 54 1.45 9.86 26.67
CA TYR A 54 2.76 10.26 26.15
C TYR A 54 3.86 10.06 27.21
N ASN A 55 3.70 10.62 28.40
CA ASN A 55 4.71 10.56 29.45
C ASN A 55 5.00 9.12 29.89
N PHE A 56 3.96 8.29 29.99
CA PHE A 56 4.12 6.88 30.33
C PHE A 56 4.87 6.12 29.23
N LEU A 57 4.45 6.26 27.97
CA LEU A 57 5.06 5.54 26.85
C LEU A 57 6.51 5.95 26.61
N MET A 58 6.86 7.22 26.86
CA MET A 58 8.25 7.69 26.76
C MET A 58 9.19 7.05 27.79
N GLY A 59 8.66 6.59 28.93
CA GLY A 59 9.42 5.86 29.95
C GLY A 59 9.32 4.34 29.84
N ALA A 60 8.43 3.81 28.99
CA ALA A 60 8.20 2.38 28.85
C ALA A 60 9.28 1.70 27.99
N SER A 61 9.52 0.41 28.24
CA SER A 61 10.44 -0.39 27.41
C SER A 61 9.90 -0.53 25.99
N SER A 62 10.74 -0.24 24.99
CA SER A 62 10.42 -0.46 23.57
C SER A 62 10.09 -1.93 23.26
N GLU A 63 10.72 -2.88 23.97
CA GLU A 63 10.43 -4.30 23.83
C GLU A 63 9.02 -4.62 24.31
N ASN A 64 8.63 -4.12 25.49
CA ASN A 64 7.28 -4.33 26.02
C ASN A 64 6.22 -3.68 25.14
N ILE A 65 6.48 -2.47 24.62
CA ILE A 65 5.61 -1.82 23.63
C ILE A 65 5.45 -2.71 22.40
N THR A 66 6.56 -3.26 21.88
CA THR A 66 6.56 -4.11 20.68
C THR A 66 5.79 -5.41 20.88
N ILE A 67 5.87 -6.01 22.06
CA ILE A 67 5.13 -7.23 22.40
C ILE A 67 3.64 -6.93 22.59
N GLN A 68 3.29 -5.84 23.28
CA GLN A 68 1.89 -5.56 23.62
C GLN A 68 1.10 -4.93 22.48
N GLN A 69 1.74 -4.27 21.51
CA GLN A 69 1.02 -3.70 20.36
C GLN A 69 0.22 -4.73 19.55
N SER A 70 0.67 -6.00 19.50
CA SER A 70 -0.07 -7.06 18.79
C SER A 70 -1.35 -7.49 19.51
N ASN A 71 -1.49 -7.14 20.79
CA ASN A 71 -2.68 -7.44 21.60
C ASN A 71 -3.68 -6.29 21.63
N VAL A 72 -3.34 -5.14 21.03
CA VAL A 72 -4.27 -4.01 20.86
C VAL A 72 -5.37 -4.45 19.89
N THR A 73 -6.62 -4.40 20.35
CA THR A 73 -7.75 -4.82 19.54
C THR A 73 -7.98 -3.86 18.39
N THR A 74 -8.16 -4.41 17.21
CA THR A 74 -8.66 -3.68 16.04
C THR A 74 -10.13 -4.04 15.82
N GLU A 75 -10.92 -3.11 15.27
CA GLU A 75 -12.30 -3.40 14.86
C GLU A 75 -12.39 -4.48 13.76
N ARG A 76 -11.27 -4.73 13.08
CA ARG A 76 -11.08 -5.84 12.14
C ARG A 76 -10.59 -7.08 12.89
N ARG A 77 -10.97 -8.26 12.39
CA ARG A 77 -10.50 -9.56 12.92
C ARG A 77 -8.98 -9.52 13.10
N ALA A 78 -8.50 -10.17 14.16
CA ALA A 78 -7.10 -10.21 14.63
C ALA A 78 -6.02 -10.60 13.59
N SER A 79 -6.40 -10.90 12.35
CA SER A 79 -5.51 -11.31 11.24
C SER A 79 -5.29 -10.26 10.15
N GLU A 80 -5.89 -9.06 10.22
CA GLU A 80 -5.97 -8.15 9.05
C GLU A 80 -5.49 -6.69 9.25
N GLY A 81 -5.03 -6.29 10.45
CA GLY A 81 -4.65 -4.89 10.69
C GLY A 81 -3.44 -4.73 11.60
N LEU A 82 -2.52 -3.86 11.20
CA LEU A 82 -1.54 -3.27 12.12
C LEU A 82 -2.29 -2.36 13.10
N ALA A 83 -1.98 -2.48 14.40
CA ALA A 83 -2.63 -1.68 15.44
C ALA A 83 -2.31 -0.19 15.28
N PHE A 84 -1.08 0.14 14.92
CA PHE A 84 -0.61 1.50 14.73
C PHE A 84 -0.25 1.74 13.26
N VAL A 85 -1.05 2.56 12.60
CA VAL A 85 -0.95 2.94 11.18
C VAL A 85 -1.12 4.47 11.07
N PRO A 86 -0.81 5.09 9.92
CA PRO A 86 -1.01 6.52 9.73
C PRO A 86 -2.41 7.00 10.14
N THR A 87 -2.47 8.20 10.72
CA THR A 87 -3.69 8.91 11.08
C THR A 87 -3.52 10.40 10.74
N ALA A 88 -4.63 11.13 10.55
CA ALA A 88 -4.56 12.56 10.28
C ALA A 88 -4.04 13.33 11.51
N GLU A 89 -3.18 14.30 11.24
CA GLU A 89 -2.53 15.16 12.23
C GLU A 89 -3.17 16.55 12.23
N LYS A 90 -3.22 17.17 13.42
CA LYS A 90 -3.63 18.56 13.58
C LYS A 90 -2.43 19.41 13.92
N GLU A 91 -2.40 20.65 13.45
CA GLU A 91 -1.41 21.62 13.92
C GLU A 91 -1.58 21.82 15.43
N THR A 92 -0.54 21.55 16.20
CA THR A 92 -0.58 21.65 17.67
C THR A 92 0.08 22.93 18.21
N GLY A 93 0.38 23.91 17.35
CA GLY A 93 1.03 25.17 17.75
C GLY A 93 2.47 25.02 18.27
N SER A 94 2.98 23.79 18.34
CA SER A 94 4.32 23.42 18.84
C SER A 94 5.42 23.52 17.78
N GLY A 95 5.09 23.95 16.56
CA GLY A 95 6.03 24.08 15.45
C GLY A 95 6.39 22.76 14.75
N GLY A 96 5.74 21.65 15.11
CA GLY A 96 5.89 20.37 14.41
C GLY A 96 5.30 20.42 12.99
N GLU A 97 6.01 19.81 12.04
CA GLU A 97 5.53 19.65 10.66
C GLU A 97 4.36 18.66 10.62
N VAL A 98 3.25 19.06 9.99
CA VAL A 98 2.10 18.19 9.74
C VAL A 98 2.39 17.36 8.50
N PHE A 99 2.63 16.06 8.68
CA PHE A 99 2.90 15.17 7.54
C PHE A 99 1.59 14.81 6.82
N LEU A 100 0.57 14.34 7.54
CA LEU A 100 -0.72 13.95 6.96
C LEU A 100 -1.87 14.84 7.50
N PRO A 101 -2.26 15.92 6.78
CA PRO A 101 -3.20 16.92 7.31
C PRO A 101 -4.67 16.47 7.36
N ALA A 102 -5.03 15.43 6.62
CA ALA A 102 -6.39 14.90 6.54
C ALA A 102 -6.35 13.42 6.10
N SER A 103 -7.49 12.74 6.09
CA SER A 103 -7.51 11.36 5.60
C SER A 103 -7.09 11.29 4.12
N PRO A 104 -6.50 10.17 3.66
CA PRO A 104 -6.12 10.01 2.26
C PRO A 104 -7.26 10.28 1.27
N LEU A 105 -8.49 9.89 1.61
CA LEU A 105 -9.67 10.12 0.78
C LEU A 105 -10.02 11.61 0.66
N GLU A 106 -10.00 12.35 1.77
CA GLU A 106 -10.26 13.79 1.78
C GLU A 106 -9.19 14.55 0.97
N ILE A 107 -7.92 14.19 1.13
CA ILE A 107 -6.82 14.79 0.35
C ILE A 107 -7.03 14.55 -1.15
N LEU A 108 -7.35 13.31 -1.55
CA LEU A 108 -7.61 12.99 -2.95
C LEU A 108 -8.83 13.74 -3.50
N LYS A 109 -9.95 13.79 -2.76
CA LYS A 109 -11.16 14.53 -3.13
C LYS A 109 -10.91 16.03 -3.27
N SER A 110 -10.06 16.61 -2.42
CA SER A 110 -9.71 18.04 -2.47
C SER A 110 -8.84 18.42 -3.68
N GLY A 111 -8.15 17.44 -4.28
CA GLY A 111 -7.16 17.69 -5.33
C GLY A 111 -5.84 18.29 -4.83
N ASN A 112 -5.70 18.55 -3.53
CA ASN A 112 -4.52 19.17 -2.92
C ASN A 112 -3.44 18.13 -2.60
N PHE A 113 -2.88 17.53 -3.64
CA PHE A 113 -1.78 16.58 -3.55
C PHE A 113 -0.80 16.78 -4.70
N THR A 114 0.43 16.31 -4.52
CA THR A 114 1.46 16.36 -5.57
C THR A 114 1.11 15.38 -6.69
N ARG A 115 0.90 15.92 -7.90
CA ARG A 115 0.61 15.15 -9.12
C ARG A 115 1.90 14.82 -9.84
N VAL A 116 2.15 13.53 -10.02
CA VAL A 116 3.26 12.99 -10.80
C VAL A 116 2.75 11.81 -11.64
N PRO A 117 3.45 11.41 -12.70
CA PRO A 117 3.25 10.12 -13.32
C PRO A 117 3.26 9.00 -12.26
N TYR A 118 2.27 8.11 -12.35
CA TYR A 118 2.03 7.11 -11.32
C TYR A 118 1.63 5.77 -11.92
N ILE A 119 2.33 4.70 -11.53
CA ILE A 119 1.93 3.32 -11.81
C ILE A 119 1.33 2.71 -10.54
N ILE A 120 0.20 2.03 -10.69
CA ILE A 120 -0.42 1.21 -9.65
C ILE A 120 -0.45 -0.22 -10.16
N SER A 121 0.01 -1.18 -9.35
CA SER A 121 -0.06 -2.60 -9.68
C SER A 121 -0.69 -3.43 -8.56
N ARG A 122 -1.05 -4.66 -8.90
CA ARG A 122 -1.52 -5.68 -7.96
C ARG A 122 -1.20 -7.07 -8.48
N SER A 123 -0.95 -8.02 -7.58
CA SER A 123 -0.87 -9.44 -7.93
C SER A 123 -2.26 -10.07 -8.13
N LEU A 124 -2.33 -11.08 -9.00
CA LEU A 124 -3.56 -11.83 -9.34
C LEU A 124 -3.61 -13.17 -8.58
N HIS A 125 -3.75 -13.18 -7.24
CA HIS A 125 -4.42 -14.20 -6.41
C HIS A 125 -4.18 -13.97 -4.90
N ASN A 126 -4.97 -14.67 -4.08
CA ASN A 126 -5.43 -14.29 -2.73
C ASN A 126 -4.36 -14.27 -1.62
N TRP A 127 -4.62 -13.40 -0.62
CA TRP A 127 -4.10 -13.49 0.74
C TRP A 127 -4.18 -14.93 1.28
N LEU A 128 -3.04 -15.59 1.51
CA LEU A 128 -2.88 -16.64 2.52
C LEU A 128 -1.41 -17.10 2.53
N LEU A 129 -0.57 -16.42 3.34
CA LEU A 129 0.66 -17.01 3.89
C LEU A 129 0.35 -18.10 4.95
N LEU A 130 -0.92 -18.48 5.13
CA LEU A 130 -1.39 -19.28 6.27
C LEU A 130 -2.00 -20.66 5.90
N ASP A 131 -2.11 -21.02 4.61
CA ASP A 131 -2.56 -22.37 4.20
C ASP A 131 -1.43 -23.14 3.50
N ARG A 132 -0.98 -24.26 4.09
CA ARG A 132 0.12 -25.10 3.60
C ARG A 132 -0.26 -26.03 2.44
N ARG A 133 -1.41 -25.81 1.80
CA ARG A 133 -1.81 -26.54 0.58
C ARG A 133 -1.10 -25.94 -0.63
N LYS A 134 -0.94 -26.71 -1.73
CA LYS A 134 -0.43 -26.16 -3.00
C LYS A 134 -1.32 -24.99 -3.42
N VAL A 135 -0.83 -23.78 -3.22
CA VAL A 135 -1.50 -22.54 -3.65
C VAL A 135 -1.09 -22.30 -5.09
N PHE A 136 -2.07 -22.09 -5.95
CA PHE A 136 -1.84 -21.67 -7.33
C PHE A 136 -2.11 -20.17 -7.45
N GLY A 137 -1.28 -19.48 -8.23
CA GLY A 137 -1.39 -18.05 -8.51
C GLY A 137 -0.23 -17.24 -7.92
N ALA A 138 -0.17 -15.95 -8.30
CA ALA A 138 0.83 -15.02 -7.79
C ALA A 138 0.31 -14.37 -6.50
N ALA A 139 0.96 -14.67 -5.39
CA ALA A 139 0.63 -14.15 -4.07
C ALA A 139 1.16 -12.72 -3.87
N HIS A 140 0.87 -12.17 -2.70
CA HIS A 140 1.40 -10.87 -2.30
C HIS A 140 2.92 -10.93 -2.18
N ALA A 141 3.61 -9.97 -2.79
CA ALA A 141 5.07 -9.83 -2.84
C ALA A 141 5.85 -10.84 -3.70
N ASP A 142 5.17 -11.78 -4.40
CA ASP A 142 5.83 -12.70 -5.34
C ASP A 142 6.52 -11.96 -6.50
N ASP A 143 6.08 -10.73 -6.81
CA ASP A 143 6.68 -9.89 -7.85
C ASP A 143 8.05 -9.31 -7.45
N LEU A 144 8.37 -9.25 -6.15
CA LEU A 144 9.62 -8.65 -5.67
C LEU A 144 10.86 -9.45 -6.08
N GLY A 145 10.75 -10.78 -6.17
CA GLY A 145 11.87 -11.64 -6.57
C GLY A 145 12.34 -11.41 -8.01
N TYR A 146 11.49 -10.79 -8.84
CA TYR A 146 11.83 -10.43 -10.21
C TYR A 146 12.44 -9.01 -10.32
N LEU A 147 12.33 -8.18 -9.28
CA LEU A 147 12.91 -6.83 -9.24
C LEU A 147 14.20 -6.78 -8.43
N PHE A 148 14.31 -7.61 -7.39
CA PHE A 148 15.41 -7.58 -6.45
C PHE A 148 15.90 -8.99 -6.13
N THR A 149 17.20 -9.10 -5.88
CA THR A 149 17.77 -10.30 -5.25
C THR A 149 17.36 -10.35 -3.79
N ILE A 150 16.41 -11.23 -3.44
CA ILE A 150 15.85 -11.34 -2.07
C ILE A 150 16.74 -12.17 -1.13
N SER A 151 17.50 -13.14 -1.67
CA SER A 151 18.38 -14.02 -0.88
C SER A 151 19.81 -13.97 -1.42
N PRO A 152 20.82 -13.90 -0.54
CA PRO A 152 22.21 -14.06 -0.97
C PRO A 152 22.49 -15.46 -1.56
N ASP A 153 21.74 -16.48 -1.13
CA ASP A 153 21.88 -17.87 -1.56
C ASP A 153 20.92 -18.22 -2.72
N HIS A 154 20.57 -17.26 -3.57
CA HIS A 154 19.69 -17.52 -4.72
C HIS A 154 20.40 -18.40 -5.75
N GLU A 155 19.65 -19.33 -6.34
CA GLU A 155 20.13 -20.11 -7.48
C GLU A 155 20.17 -19.25 -8.74
N GLU A 156 21.16 -19.47 -9.60
CA GLU A 156 21.20 -18.82 -10.91
C GLU A 156 20.03 -19.31 -11.76
N LEU A 157 19.28 -18.36 -12.34
CA LEU A 157 18.19 -18.69 -13.25
C LEU A 157 18.73 -19.22 -14.57
N GLU A 158 18.09 -20.26 -15.11
CA GLU A 158 18.43 -20.77 -16.44
C GLU A 158 18.25 -19.68 -17.51
N SER A 159 19.18 -19.58 -18.45
CA SER A 159 19.24 -18.48 -19.43
C SER A 159 18.02 -18.37 -20.35
N ASN A 160 17.22 -19.44 -20.49
CA ASN A 160 16.01 -19.47 -21.31
C ASN A 160 14.73 -19.64 -20.47
N SER A 161 14.81 -19.40 -19.16
CA SER A 161 13.69 -19.55 -18.24
C SER A 161 12.64 -18.45 -18.44
N THR A 162 11.39 -18.78 -18.12
CA THR A 162 10.30 -17.80 -18.04
C THR A 162 10.53 -16.77 -16.94
N GLU A 163 11.24 -17.15 -15.89
CA GLU A 163 11.62 -16.35 -14.73
C GLU A 163 12.60 -15.26 -15.14
N LEU A 164 13.70 -15.60 -15.82
CA LEU A 164 14.68 -14.61 -16.30
C LEU A 164 14.03 -13.65 -17.31
N THR A 165 13.18 -14.17 -18.20
CA THR A 165 12.38 -13.32 -19.11
C THR A 165 11.49 -12.34 -18.34
N THR A 166 10.93 -12.77 -17.20
CA THR A 166 10.08 -11.92 -16.34
C THR A 166 10.90 -10.88 -15.58
N VAL A 167 12.11 -11.24 -15.09
CA VAL A 167 13.09 -10.29 -14.52
C VAL A 167 13.39 -9.19 -15.52
N ASP A 168 13.80 -9.55 -16.73
CA ASP A 168 14.18 -8.59 -17.77
C ASP A 168 13.02 -7.64 -18.10
N ARG A 169 11.79 -8.16 -18.23
CA ARG A 169 10.60 -7.35 -18.49
C ARG A 169 10.30 -6.38 -17.36
N LEU A 170 10.26 -6.85 -16.11
CA LEU A 170 9.91 -6.01 -14.96
C LEU A 170 10.96 -4.94 -14.70
N VAL A 171 12.25 -5.30 -14.73
CA VAL A 171 13.35 -4.33 -14.58
C VAL A 171 13.32 -3.30 -15.72
N THR A 172 13.09 -3.73 -16.96
CA THR A 172 12.96 -2.82 -18.11
C THR A 172 11.78 -1.85 -17.91
N LEU A 173 10.60 -2.36 -17.56
CA LEU A 173 9.42 -1.51 -17.31
C LEU A 173 9.67 -0.47 -16.20
N TRP A 174 10.22 -0.89 -15.06
CA TRP A 174 10.47 0.01 -13.91
C TRP A 174 11.54 1.06 -14.25
N THR A 175 12.62 0.64 -14.93
CA THR A 175 13.71 1.55 -15.29
C THR A 175 13.29 2.54 -16.38
N ASN A 176 12.53 2.10 -17.38
CA ASN A 176 11.95 2.98 -18.40
C ASN A 176 10.99 3.98 -17.78
N PHE A 177 10.11 3.54 -16.88
CA PHE A 177 9.22 4.45 -16.16
C PHE A 177 10.00 5.52 -15.40
N ALA A 178 11.05 5.12 -14.67
CA ALA A 178 11.88 6.04 -13.90
C ALA A 178 12.62 7.05 -14.79
N LYS A 179 13.13 6.61 -15.96
CA LYS A 179 13.98 7.40 -16.86
C LYS A 179 13.18 8.29 -17.83
N SER A 180 12.34 7.69 -18.68
CA SER A 180 11.78 8.31 -19.88
C SER A 180 10.25 8.28 -19.96
N GLN A 181 9.59 7.43 -19.15
CA GLN A 181 8.16 7.08 -19.25
C GLN A 181 7.77 6.34 -20.53
N ASP A 182 8.72 6.01 -21.40
CA ASP A 182 8.46 5.14 -22.54
C ASP A 182 8.54 3.67 -22.09
N LEU A 183 7.42 3.15 -21.60
CA LEU A 183 7.32 1.76 -21.14
C LEU A 183 7.51 0.74 -22.28
N GLY A 184 7.44 1.17 -23.54
CA GLY A 184 7.56 0.30 -24.71
C GLY A 184 8.99 0.03 -25.15
N GLU A 185 9.94 0.88 -24.76
CA GLU A 185 11.34 0.80 -25.17
C GLU A 185 11.94 -0.58 -24.83
N GLY A 186 12.27 -1.35 -25.86
CA GLY A 186 12.83 -2.71 -25.74
C GLY A 186 11.81 -3.84 -25.49
N LEU A 187 10.51 -3.55 -25.39
CA LEU A 187 9.47 -4.54 -25.03
C LEU A 187 8.42 -4.81 -26.12
N ASN A 188 8.50 -4.13 -27.27
CA ASN A 188 7.47 -4.19 -28.33
C ASN A 188 6.05 -4.02 -27.75
N LEU A 189 5.92 -3.07 -26.82
CA LEU A 189 4.72 -2.81 -26.04
C LEU A 189 4.21 -1.40 -26.32
N THR A 190 2.90 -1.26 -26.52
CA THR A 190 2.22 0.04 -26.51
C THR A 190 1.20 0.01 -25.39
N TRP A 191 1.43 0.80 -24.34
CA TRP A 191 0.54 0.89 -23.19
C TRP A 191 0.41 2.35 -22.75
N ASP A 192 -0.72 2.96 -23.09
CA ASP A 192 -1.01 4.36 -22.80
C ASP A 192 -1.50 4.54 -21.35
N PRO A 193 -1.30 5.74 -20.75
CA PRO A 193 -1.93 6.10 -19.48
C PRO A 193 -3.47 5.95 -19.51
N VAL A 194 -4.04 5.68 -18.34
CA VAL A 194 -5.49 5.56 -18.17
C VAL A 194 -6.18 6.91 -18.37
N GLU A 195 -7.26 6.92 -19.16
CA GLU A 195 -8.16 8.06 -19.36
C GLU A 195 -9.59 7.70 -18.93
N GLU A 196 -10.44 8.69 -18.68
CA GLU A 196 -11.85 8.46 -18.32
C GLU A 196 -12.60 7.64 -19.38
N SER A 197 -12.30 7.88 -20.66
CA SER A 197 -12.92 7.20 -21.81
C SER A 197 -12.31 5.83 -22.12
N LYS A 198 -11.06 5.58 -21.68
CA LYS A 198 -10.29 4.37 -22.01
C LYS A 198 -9.41 3.98 -20.82
N GLN A 199 -9.87 2.98 -20.08
CA GLN A 199 -9.15 2.43 -18.94
C GLN A 199 -8.57 1.06 -19.30
N THR A 200 -7.24 0.95 -19.34
CA THR A 200 -6.54 -0.30 -19.63
C THR A 200 -5.59 -0.68 -18.51
N TYR A 201 -5.18 -1.95 -18.47
CA TYR A 201 -4.07 -2.41 -17.65
C TYR A 201 -3.16 -3.32 -18.46
N LEU A 202 -1.89 -3.35 -18.09
CA LEU A 202 -0.92 -4.32 -18.59
C LEU A 202 -0.98 -5.58 -17.71
N ASP A 203 -1.29 -6.72 -18.33
CA ASP A 203 -1.09 -8.03 -17.74
C ASP A 203 0.36 -8.48 -17.97
N ILE A 204 1.06 -8.74 -16.86
CA ILE A 204 2.44 -9.21 -16.86
C ILE A 204 2.39 -10.69 -16.48
N ASN A 205 2.41 -11.54 -17.50
CA ASN A 205 2.36 -12.99 -17.37
C ASN A 205 3.43 -13.61 -18.30
N THR A 206 3.25 -14.87 -18.73
CA THR A 206 4.09 -15.51 -19.75
C THR A 206 4.30 -14.60 -20.97
N ASN A 207 3.28 -13.83 -21.35
CA ASN A 207 3.35 -12.75 -22.34
C ASN A 207 2.87 -11.43 -21.73
N LEU A 208 3.31 -10.32 -22.31
CA LEU A 208 2.77 -8.99 -22.03
C LEU A 208 1.53 -8.76 -22.88
N SER A 209 0.42 -8.38 -22.25
CA SER A 209 -0.82 -8.06 -22.98
C SER A 209 -1.60 -6.93 -22.31
N VAL A 210 -2.17 -6.05 -23.12
CA VAL A 210 -2.97 -4.92 -22.64
C VAL A 210 -4.44 -5.30 -22.70
N HIS A 211 -5.15 -5.10 -21.59
CA HIS A 211 -6.56 -5.47 -21.44
C HIS A 211 -7.39 -4.29 -20.95
N ASN A 212 -8.71 -4.38 -21.12
CA ASN A 212 -9.64 -3.38 -20.59
C ASN A 212 -9.77 -3.54 -19.08
N LEU A 213 -9.54 -2.46 -18.33
CA LEU A 213 -9.66 -2.48 -16.87
C LEU A 213 -11.06 -2.91 -16.45
N LEU A 214 -12.12 -2.46 -17.13
CA LEU A 214 -13.52 -2.80 -16.83
C LEU A 214 -13.88 -4.27 -17.07
N GLU A 215 -12.97 -5.08 -17.61
CA GLU A 215 -13.12 -6.54 -17.74
C GLU A 215 -12.43 -7.31 -16.60
N LEU A 216 -11.59 -6.65 -15.80
CA LEU A 216 -10.90 -7.27 -14.66
C LEU A 216 -11.85 -7.59 -13.48
N HIS A 217 -12.35 -8.82 -13.38
CA HIS A 217 -13.28 -9.25 -12.32
C HIS A 217 -14.57 -8.41 -12.20
N PRO A 218 -15.42 -8.35 -13.24
CA PRO A 218 -16.59 -7.49 -13.29
C PRO A 218 -17.57 -7.76 -12.14
N GLU A 219 -17.78 -9.04 -11.77
CA GLU A 219 -18.68 -9.41 -10.67
C GLU A 219 -18.20 -8.88 -9.32
N ARG A 220 -16.89 -8.91 -9.05
CA ARG A 220 -16.33 -8.41 -7.78
C ARG A 220 -16.44 -6.89 -7.70
N ARG A 221 -16.19 -6.19 -8.80
CA ARG A 221 -16.40 -4.74 -8.86
C ARG A 221 -17.84 -4.37 -8.61
N ALA A 222 -18.79 -5.02 -9.29
CA ALA A 222 -20.21 -4.74 -9.13
C ALA A 222 -20.68 -4.85 -7.67
N VAL A 223 -20.13 -5.81 -6.90
CA VAL A 223 -20.40 -5.92 -5.46
C VAL A 223 -19.90 -4.69 -4.70
N TRP A 224 -18.66 -4.27 -4.91
CA TRP A 224 -18.11 -3.09 -4.24
C TRP A 224 -18.83 -1.80 -4.64
N ASP A 225 -19.11 -1.62 -5.93
CA ASP A 225 -19.84 -0.47 -6.45
C ASP A 225 -21.24 -0.37 -5.82
N ALA A 226 -21.94 -1.51 -5.66
CA ALA A 226 -23.25 -1.56 -5.01
C ALA A 226 -23.21 -1.27 -3.50
N LEU A 227 -22.11 -1.62 -2.82
CA LEU A 227 -21.93 -1.31 -1.39
C LEU A 227 -21.74 0.20 -1.18
N TYR A 228 -20.97 0.85 -2.06
CA TYR A 228 -20.63 2.26 -1.91
C TYR A 228 -21.60 3.23 -2.61
N SER A 229 -22.44 2.76 -3.54
CA SER A 229 -23.46 3.59 -4.19
C SER A 229 -24.50 4.19 -3.24
N ASN A 230 -24.65 3.62 -2.04
CA ASN A 230 -25.59 4.08 -1.01
C ASN A 230 -24.95 4.95 0.08
N VAL A 231 -23.64 5.21 0.01
CA VAL A 231 -22.88 5.92 1.06
C VAL A 231 -22.72 7.42 0.75
N ASP A 232 -22.94 7.84 -0.50
CA ASP A 232 -22.87 9.24 -0.95
C ASP A 232 -24.25 9.94 -1.07
N ASN A 233 -25.31 9.44 -0.39
CA ASN A 233 -26.61 10.12 -0.24
C ASN A 233 -26.83 10.66 1.18
#